data_AF-A0A6L4ZG42-F1
#
_entry.id   AF-A0A6L4ZG42-F1
#
_cell.length_a   1.000
_cell.length_b   1.000
_cell.length_c   1.000
_cell.angle_alpha   90.00
_cell.angle_beta   90.00
_cell.angle_gamma   90.00
#
_symmetry.space_group_name_H-M   'P 1'
#
loop_
_entity.id
_entity.type
_entity.pdbx_description
1 polymer ?
#
loop_
_entity_poly.entity_id
_entity_poly.type
_entity_poly.pdbx_seq_one_letter_code
_entity_poly.pdbx_strand_id
1 'polypeptide(L)'
;NFTTAFQFYCKTLDIRKQLMAEEPSNTKFRIGLATMYSELISIMNDSCGLLVENASNQNLIQKFNQKLLFYNNLNIEIAEYLSSLEPDDPFLQSEVAGTYIRRVKLHLLTGDEIDKALLHIQKGLKILQTLVEVDPDNVQYKARLAVGYIVMAQVYLKQRDNAQAIAFCQKAITIFRGLIEKENKDISLQYHLGNSYTLLAIIYSNAGDNSKAENYLRLSFNVWNELVNKNTDYSYWGAKYLPTLNQLSLCLIKQHKEAEAKELTQQVILEYERKIAENKLSVVAMSDYAWFLLNCNPESLRNKDLAIKYIEQANRLNLTF
;
A
#
# COMPACT_ATOMS: atom_id res chain seq x y z
N ASN A 1 4.79 10.06 19.46
CA ASN A 1 4.39 8.79 20.11
C ASN A 1 3.00 8.38 19.61
N PHE A 2 2.91 7.26 18.89
CA PHE A 2 1.67 6.71 18.29
C PHE A 2 0.52 6.58 19.31
N THR A 3 0.82 6.10 20.51
CA THR A 3 -0.18 5.87 21.57
C THR A 3 -0.86 7.17 21.99
N THR A 4 -0.09 8.25 22.11
CA THR A 4 -0.61 9.57 22.49
C THR A 4 -1.47 10.15 21.37
N ALA A 5 -1.00 10.09 20.11
CA ALA A 5 -1.77 10.55 18.96
C ALA A 5 -3.10 9.78 18.83
N PHE A 6 -3.06 8.44 18.90
CA PHE A 6 -4.25 7.61 18.82
C PHE A 6 -5.27 7.92 19.93
N GLN A 7 -4.81 8.16 21.16
CA GLN A 7 -5.68 8.58 22.27
C GLN A 7 -6.33 9.95 22.01
N PHE A 8 -5.58 10.92 21.47
CA PHE A 8 -6.14 12.21 21.05
C PHE A 8 -7.22 12.03 19.97
N TYR A 9 -6.94 11.26 18.92
CA TYR A 9 -7.92 10.98 17.87
C TYR A 9 -9.18 10.30 18.41
N CYS A 10 -9.05 9.38 19.38
CA CYS A 10 -10.20 8.74 20.03
C CYS A 10 -11.05 9.75 20.81
N LYS A 11 -10.43 10.64 21.61
CA LYS A 11 -11.16 11.69 22.33
C LYS A 11 -11.87 12.67 21.38
N THR A 12 -11.19 13.09 20.32
CA THR A 12 -11.77 13.96 19.29
C THR A 12 -12.91 13.27 18.54
N LEU A 13 -12.80 11.96 18.31
CA LEU A 13 -13.86 11.16 17.71
C LEU A 13 -15.12 11.16 18.59
N ASP A 14 -14.99 11.04 19.90
CA ASP A 14 -16.13 11.04 20.82
C ASP A 14 -16.85 12.40 20.82
N ILE A 15 -16.09 13.51 20.82
CA ILE A 15 -16.66 14.87 20.72
C ILE A 15 -17.44 15.03 19.40
N ARG A 16 -16.85 14.61 18.26
CA ARG A 16 -17.53 14.73 16.96
C ARG A 16 -18.74 13.83 16.85
N LYS A 17 -18.75 12.66 17.49
CA LYS A 17 -19.96 11.81 17.59
C LYS A 17 -21.07 12.50 18.40
N GLN A 18 -20.73 13.17 19.49
CA GLN A 18 -21.70 13.93 20.29
C GLN A 18 -22.30 15.07 19.48
N LEU A 19 -21.47 15.90 18.85
CA LEU A 19 -21.93 16.99 17.97
C LEU A 19 -22.84 16.47 16.83
N MET A 20 -22.49 15.31 16.27
CA MET A 20 -23.27 14.67 15.22
C MET A 20 -24.62 14.11 15.72
N ALA A 21 -24.69 13.68 16.97
CA ALA A 21 -25.93 13.22 17.60
C ALA A 21 -26.86 14.39 17.96
N GLU A 22 -26.28 15.52 18.36
CA GLU A 22 -27.01 16.75 18.70
C GLU A 22 -27.59 17.44 17.46
N GLU A 23 -26.82 17.49 16.36
CA GLU A 23 -27.28 18.09 15.09
C GLU A 23 -27.10 17.14 13.90
N PRO A 24 -27.96 16.11 13.74
CA PRO A 24 -27.78 15.10 12.70
C PRO A 24 -27.91 15.64 11.27
N SER A 25 -28.54 16.79 11.05
CA SER A 25 -28.64 17.41 9.73
C SER A 25 -27.43 18.28 9.38
N ASN A 26 -26.54 18.58 10.33
CA ASN A 26 -25.41 19.48 10.11
C ASN A 26 -24.29 18.81 9.29
N THR A 27 -24.16 19.24 8.04
CA THR A 27 -23.18 18.69 7.08
C THR A 27 -21.74 18.91 7.52
N LYS A 28 -21.43 20.01 8.22
CA LYS A 28 -20.07 20.27 8.71
C LYS A 28 -19.63 19.26 9.77
N PHE A 29 -20.55 18.84 10.65
CA PHE A 29 -20.26 17.82 11.65
C PHE A 29 -20.09 16.44 11.02
N ARG A 30 -20.92 16.10 10.01
CA ARG A 30 -20.77 14.90 9.20
C ARG A 30 -19.41 14.83 8.49
N ILE A 31 -19.05 15.88 7.76
CA ILE A 31 -17.74 15.98 7.09
C ILE A 31 -16.62 15.80 8.11
N GLY A 32 -16.70 16.54 9.21
CA GLY A 32 -15.72 16.44 10.29
C GLY A 32 -15.56 15.04 10.87
N LEU A 33 -16.66 14.29 11.03
CA LEU A 33 -16.65 12.92 11.52
C LEU A 33 -16.09 11.94 10.46
N ALA A 34 -16.43 12.11 9.19
CA ALA A 34 -15.86 11.32 8.09
C ALA A 34 -14.34 11.52 7.99
N THR A 35 -13.86 12.77 8.10
CA THR A 35 -12.42 13.07 8.13
C THR A 35 -11.71 12.33 9.26
N MET A 36 -12.29 12.33 10.47
CA MET A 36 -11.70 11.59 11.60
C MET A 36 -11.62 10.09 11.35
N TYR A 37 -12.67 9.49 10.79
CA TYR A 37 -12.62 8.08 10.43
C TYR A 37 -11.50 7.83 9.41
N SER A 38 -11.39 8.66 8.37
CA SER A 38 -10.32 8.55 7.36
C SER A 38 -8.93 8.64 7.98
N GLU A 39 -8.70 9.57 8.91
CA GLU A 39 -7.42 9.74 9.61
C GLU A 39 -7.09 8.54 10.49
N LEU A 40 -8.06 8.06 11.28
CA LEU A 40 -7.89 6.85 12.09
C LEU A 40 -7.56 5.65 11.21
N ILE A 41 -8.22 5.50 10.06
CA ILE A 41 -7.96 4.43 9.10
C ILE A 41 -6.54 4.54 8.54
N SER A 42 -6.08 5.74 8.17
CA SER A 42 -4.72 5.95 7.67
C SER A 42 -3.69 5.56 8.71
N ILE A 43 -3.80 6.14 9.91
CA ILE A 43 -2.91 5.87 11.05
C ILE A 43 -2.87 4.38 11.37
N MET A 44 -4.04 3.72 11.34
CA MET A 44 -4.14 2.30 11.58
C MET A 44 -3.47 1.48 10.47
N ASN A 45 -3.68 1.80 9.19
CA ASN A 45 -3.00 1.11 8.08
C ASN A 45 -1.49 1.24 8.15
N ASP A 46 -0.98 2.44 8.44
CA ASP A 46 0.46 2.72 8.56
C ASP A 46 1.08 1.94 9.73
N SER A 47 0.32 1.81 10.84
CA SER A 47 0.76 1.06 12.03
C SER A 47 0.61 -0.45 11.90
N CYS A 48 -0.27 -0.91 11.01
CA CYS A 48 -0.44 -2.33 10.72
C CYS A 48 0.78 -2.91 10.00
N GLY A 49 1.48 -2.11 9.19
CA GLY A 49 2.78 -2.48 8.63
C GLY A 49 3.77 -2.90 9.72
N LEU A 50 3.86 -2.11 10.79
CA LEU A 50 4.75 -2.35 11.94
C LEU A 50 4.29 -3.51 12.86
N LEU A 51 2.99 -3.82 12.90
CA LEU A 51 2.41 -4.87 13.75
C LEU A 51 2.35 -6.24 13.06
N VAL A 52 2.19 -6.28 11.74
CA VAL A 52 2.19 -7.54 10.95
C VAL A 52 3.58 -8.17 10.92
N GLU A 53 4.64 -7.37 11.07
CA GLU A 53 6.03 -7.86 11.14
C GLU A 53 6.40 -8.45 12.52
N ASN A 54 5.67 -8.10 13.58
CA ASN A 54 5.79 -8.72 14.91
C ASN A 54 4.76 -9.85 15.08
N ALA A 55 4.79 -10.81 14.14
CA ALA A 55 3.79 -11.85 13.91
C ALA A 55 3.67 -12.94 15.00
N SER A 56 3.60 -12.58 16.27
CA SER A 56 3.31 -13.52 17.38
C SER A 56 1.86 -13.47 17.87
N ASN A 57 1.00 -12.56 17.37
CA ASN A 57 -0.38 -12.45 17.86
C ASN A 57 -1.42 -12.17 16.77
N GLN A 58 -1.80 -13.21 16.00
CA GLN A 58 -2.85 -13.17 14.98
C GLN A 58 -4.19 -12.61 15.51
N ASN A 59 -4.49 -12.83 16.80
CA ASN A 59 -5.71 -12.31 17.44
C ASN A 59 -5.71 -10.78 17.52
N LEU A 60 -4.55 -10.16 17.78
CA LEU A 60 -4.42 -8.69 17.79
C LEU A 60 -4.64 -8.12 16.39
N ILE A 61 -4.05 -8.72 15.37
CA ILE A 61 -4.22 -8.32 13.96
C ILE A 61 -5.69 -8.42 13.56
N GLN A 62 -6.36 -9.52 13.94
CA GLN A 62 -7.78 -9.71 13.65
C GLN A 62 -8.66 -8.64 14.31
N LYS A 63 -8.46 -8.37 15.61
CA LYS A 63 -9.18 -7.31 16.33
C LYS A 63 -8.95 -5.94 15.70
N PHE A 64 -7.74 -5.69 15.25
CA PHE A 64 -7.37 -4.44 14.59
C PHE A 64 -8.10 -4.27 13.25
N ASN A 65 -8.08 -5.30 12.41
CA ASN A 65 -8.78 -5.31 11.13
C ASN A 65 -10.31 -5.17 11.29
N GLN A 66 -10.89 -5.78 12.32
CA GLN A 66 -12.30 -5.60 12.65
C GLN A 66 -12.63 -4.15 13.00
N LYS A 67 -11.78 -3.48 13.77
CA LYS A 67 -11.96 -2.06 14.13
C LYS A 67 -11.80 -1.14 12.93
N LEU A 68 -10.86 -1.44 12.03
CA LEU A 68 -10.71 -0.76 10.74
C LEU A 68 -11.98 -0.89 9.87
N LEU A 69 -12.53 -2.10 9.78
CA LEU A 69 -13.76 -2.38 9.02
C LEU A 69 -14.95 -1.60 9.59
N PHE A 70 -15.08 -1.56 10.92
CA PHE A 70 -16.11 -0.78 11.60
C PHE A 70 -16.06 0.71 11.24
N TYR A 71 -14.88 1.35 11.31
CA TYR A 71 -14.75 2.77 10.96
C TYR A 71 -14.99 3.05 9.47
N ASN A 72 -14.63 2.13 8.58
CA ASN A 72 -14.94 2.28 7.15
C ASN A 72 -16.43 2.20 6.85
N ASN A 73 -17.16 1.30 7.54
CA ASN A 73 -18.62 1.22 7.39
C ASN A 73 -19.30 2.53 7.83
N LEU A 74 -18.82 3.16 8.90
CA LEU A 74 -19.37 4.46 9.31
C LEU A 74 -19.00 5.60 8.33
N ASN A 75 -17.77 5.56 7.80
CA ASN A 75 -17.31 6.57 6.84
C ASN A 75 -18.15 6.54 5.55
N ILE A 76 -18.49 5.36 5.04
CA ILE A 76 -19.22 5.23 3.77
C ILE A 76 -20.66 5.69 3.85
N GLU A 77 -21.34 5.45 4.97
CA GLU A 77 -22.70 5.94 5.20
C GLU A 77 -22.74 7.47 5.19
N ILE A 78 -21.73 8.11 5.82
CA ILE A 78 -21.61 9.56 5.81
C ILE A 78 -21.28 10.07 4.40
N ALA A 79 -20.35 9.41 3.70
CA ALA A 79 -19.93 9.81 2.36
C ALA A 79 -21.09 9.72 1.34
N GLU A 80 -21.85 8.61 1.35
CA GLU A 80 -23.04 8.43 0.51
C GLU A 80 -24.11 9.50 0.81
N TYR A 81 -24.35 9.79 2.10
CA TYR A 81 -25.29 10.84 2.49
C TYR A 81 -24.85 12.22 1.98
N LEU A 82 -23.58 12.61 2.19
CA LEU A 82 -23.07 13.91 1.76
C LEU A 82 -23.14 14.08 0.24
N SER A 83 -22.80 13.04 -0.52
CA SER A 83 -22.91 13.05 -1.98
C SER A 83 -24.36 13.10 -2.47
N SER A 84 -25.32 12.56 -1.71
CA SER A 84 -26.74 12.67 -2.07
C SER A 84 -27.30 14.09 -1.96
N LEU A 85 -26.69 14.94 -1.14
CA LEU A 85 -27.10 16.34 -0.97
C LEU A 85 -26.60 17.23 -2.12
N GLU A 86 -25.39 16.96 -2.61
CA GLU A 86 -24.73 17.72 -3.67
C GLU A 86 -24.17 16.75 -4.72
N PRO A 87 -25.04 16.11 -5.51
CA PRO A 87 -24.64 15.06 -6.45
C PRO A 87 -23.70 15.57 -7.55
N ASP A 88 -23.76 16.85 -7.86
CA ASP A 88 -22.97 17.50 -8.91
C ASP A 88 -21.61 18.04 -8.42
N ASP A 89 -21.29 17.97 -7.11
CA ASP A 89 -19.98 18.40 -6.60
C ASP A 89 -18.89 17.34 -6.89
N PRO A 90 -17.93 17.62 -7.78
CA PRO A 90 -16.88 16.68 -8.15
C PRO A 90 -15.98 16.28 -6.97
N PHE A 91 -15.77 17.19 -6.00
CA PHE A 91 -14.95 16.92 -4.83
C PHE A 91 -15.61 15.88 -3.92
N LEU A 92 -16.90 16.07 -3.60
CA LEU A 92 -17.66 15.12 -2.80
C LEU A 92 -17.76 13.75 -3.49
N GLN A 93 -18.04 13.73 -4.80
CA GLN A 93 -18.03 12.49 -5.59
C GLN A 93 -16.67 11.77 -5.51
N SER A 94 -15.57 12.51 -5.63
CA SER A 94 -14.22 11.95 -5.53
C SER A 94 -13.94 11.34 -4.16
N GLU A 95 -14.42 11.95 -3.07
CA GLU A 95 -14.28 11.41 -1.72
C GLU A 95 -15.12 10.16 -1.50
N VAL A 96 -16.35 10.10 -2.02
CA VAL A 96 -17.17 8.87 -1.98
C VAL A 96 -16.46 7.72 -2.68
N ALA A 97 -15.92 7.96 -3.87
CA ALA A 97 -15.15 6.95 -4.59
C ALA A 97 -13.94 6.48 -3.79
N GLY A 98 -13.22 7.40 -3.15
CA GLY A 98 -12.11 7.09 -2.25
C GLY A 98 -12.53 6.19 -1.08
N THR A 99 -13.69 6.43 -0.48
CA THR A 99 -14.22 5.61 0.62
C THR A 99 -14.63 4.21 0.16
N TYR A 100 -15.26 4.06 -1.01
CA TYR A 100 -15.50 2.74 -1.59
C TYR A 100 -14.19 1.95 -1.78
N ILE A 101 -13.15 2.58 -2.34
CA ILE A 101 -11.84 1.94 -2.57
C ILE A 101 -11.21 1.48 -1.24
N ARG A 102 -11.23 2.32 -0.19
CA ARG A 102 -10.69 1.96 1.13
C ARG A 102 -11.42 0.76 1.75
N ARG A 103 -12.75 0.74 1.64
CA ARG A 103 -13.57 -0.39 2.11
C ARG A 103 -13.22 -1.70 1.41
N VAL A 104 -13.02 -1.66 0.08
CA VAL A 104 -12.64 -2.85 -0.70
C VAL A 104 -11.29 -3.39 -0.27
N LYS A 105 -10.30 -2.51 -0.04
CA LYS A 105 -8.99 -2.92 0.49
C LYS A 105 -9.13 -3.66 1.83
N LEU A 106 -10.06 -3.28 2.69
CA LEU A 106 -10.29 -3.98 3.95
C LEU A 106 -10.95 -5.35 3.77
N HIS A 107 -11.96 -5.46 2.91
CA HIS A 107 -12.53 -6.76 2.56
C HIS A 107 -11.46 -7.73 2.03
N LEU A 108 -10.52 -7.22 1.22
CA LEU A 108 -9.39 -8.01 0.73
C LEU A 108 -8.40 -8.44 1.82
N LEU A 109 -8.26 -7.64 2.89
CA LEU A 109 -7.38 -7.92 4.03
C LEU A 109 -8.01 -8.92 5.01
N THR A 110 -9.31 -8.81 5.31
CA THR A 110 -9.99 -9.75 6.22
C THR A 110 -10.38 -11.05 5.52
N GLY A 111 -10.54 -11.04 4.20
CA GLY A 111 -11.06 -12.16 3.43
C GLY A 111 -12.59 -12.27 3.44
N ASP A 112 -13.28 -11.31 4.07
CA ASP A 112 -14.73 -11.33 4.23
C ASP A 112 -15.42 -10.56 3.09
N GLU A 113 -16.54 -11.11 2.60
CA GLU A 113 -17.49 -10.43 1.71
C GLU A 113 -16.89 -9.91 0.37
N ILE A 114 -16.07 -10.73 -0.30
CA ILE A 114 -15.45 -10.40 -1.60
C ILE A 114 -16.50 -9.94 -2.64
N ASP A 115 -17.70 -10.50 -2.64
CA ASP A 115 -18.78 -10.08 -3.55
C ASP A 115 -19.24 -8.64 -3.28
N LYS A 116 -19.30 -8.22 -2.01
CA LYS A 116 -19.58 -6.82 -1.67
C LYS A 116 -18.42 -5.93 -2.06
N ALA A 117 -17.19 -6.43 -1.94
CA ALA A 117 -15.99 -5.73 -2.41
C ALA A 117 -16.08 -5.42 -3.91
N LEU A 118 -16.53 -6.38 -4.72
CA LEU A 118 -16.76 -6.18 -6.15
C LEU A 118 -17.81 -5.09 -6.44
N LEU A 119 -18.94 -5.12 -5.73
CA LEU A 119 -19.98 -4.09 -5.89
C LEU A 119 -19.45 -2.68 -5.53
N HIS A 120 -18.73 -2.56 -4.42
CA HIS A 120 -18.18 -1.28 -3.96
C HIS A 120 -17.14 -0.73 -4.92
N ILE A 121 -16.22 -1.57 -5.42
CA ILE A 121 -15.21 -1.09 -6.37
C ILE A 121 -15.85 -0.66 -7.70
N GLN A 122 -16.91 -1.33 -8.16
CA GLN A 122 -17.66 -0.91 -9.35
C GLN A 122 -18.29 0.47 -9.18
N LYS A 123 -18.91 0.74 -8.01
CA LYS A 123 -19.47 2.07 -7.71
C LYS A 123 -18.39 3.15 -7.71
N GLY A 124 -17.28 2.93 -7.00
CA GLY A 124 -16.17 3.88 -6.93
C GLY A 124 -15.53 4.14 -8.30
N LEU A 125 -15.33 3.10 -9.11
CA LEU A 125 -14.79 3.25 -10.47
C LEU A 125 -15.73 4.03 -11.38
N LYS A 126 -17.04 3.77 -11.32
CA LYS A 126 -18.02 4.51 -12.13
C LYS A 126 -17.93 6.01 -11.85
N ILE A 127 -17.86 6.40 -10.58
CA ILE A 127 -17.71 7.80 -10.18
C ILE A 127 -16.40 8.38 -10.73
N LEU A 128 -15.27 7.70 -10.54
CA LEU A 128 -13.96 8.17 -11.00
C LEU A 128 -13.87 8.27 -12.52
N GLN A 129 -14.53 7.37 -13.25
CA GLN A 129 -14.62 7.44 -14.71
C GLN A 129 -15.35 8.70 -15.15
N THR A 130 -16.51 9.00 -14.56
CA THR A 130 -17.25 10.25 -14.84
C THR A 130 -16.42 11.48 -14.49
N LEU A 131 -15.68 11.48 -13.38
CA LEU A 131 -14.81 12.61 -13.01
C LEU A 131 -13.68 12.84 -14.03
N VAL A 132 -13.08 11.77 -14.56
CA VAL A 132 -12.06 11.86 -15.62
C VAL A 132 -12.66 12.28 -16.96
N GLU A 133 -13.91 11.93 -17.25
CA GLU A 133 -14.62 12.40 -18.45
C GLU A 133 -14.92 13.90 -18.38
N VAL A 134 -15.31 14.40 -17.21
CA VAL A 134 -15.61 15.82 -16.97
C VAL A 134 -14.34 16.69 -16.96
N ASP A 135 -13.27 16.21 -16.33
CA ASP A 135 -11.98 16.91 -16.30
C ASP A 135 -10.84 15.95 -16.72
N PRO A 136 -10.64 15.77 -18.04
CA PRO A 136 -9.63 14.86 -18.57
C PRO A 136 -8.20 15.30 -18.33
N ASP A 137 -7.91 16.50 -17.85
CA ASP A 137 -6.54 16.93 -17.54
C ASP A 137 -6.22 16.84 -16.05
N ASN A 138 -7.22 16.55 -15.23
CA ASN A 138 -7.03 16.34 -13.80
C ASN A 138 -6.16 15.12 -13.48
N VAL A 139 -4.92 15.39 -13.06
CA VAL A 139 -3.98 14.34 -12.65
C VAL A 139 -4.53 13.55 -11.47
N GLN A 140 -5.16 14.21 -10.49
CA GLN A 140 -5.64 13.56 -9.29
C GLN A 140 -6.78 12.57 -9.58
N TYR A 141 -7.72 12.91 -10.46
CA TYR A 141 -8.78 11.99 -10.85
C TYR A 141 -8.24 10.79 -11.63
N LYS A 142 -7.30 11.00 -12.55
CA LYS A 142 -6.62 9.90 -13.27
C LYS A 142 -5.86 8.99 -12.33
N ALA A 143 -5.09 9.55 -11.39
CA ALA A 143 -4.34 8.78 -10.41
C ALA A 143 -5.28 7.97 -9.50
N ARG A 144 -6.37 8.57 -9.00
CA ARG A 144 -7.40 7.86 -8.22
C ARG A 144 -8.07 6.75 -9.03
N LEU A 145 -8.40 6.99 -10.30
CA LEU A 145 -8.95 5.97 -11.20
C LEU A 145 -7.98 4.79 -11.39
N ALA A 146 -6.70 5.06 -11.59
CA ALA A 146 -5.67 4.03 -11.73
C ALA A 146 -5.49 3.22 -10.43
N VAL A 147 -5.54 3.87 -9.25
CA VAL A 147 -5.58 3.15 -7.96
C VAL A 147 -6.82 2.25 -7.86
N GLY A 148 -7.99 2.74 -8.29
CA GLY A 148 -9.21 1.94 -8.35
C GLY A 148 -9.06 0.70 -9.23
N TYR A 149 -8.41 0.82 -10.40
CA TYR A 149 -8.12 -0.33 -11.26
C TYR A 149 -7.18 -1.34 -10.60
N ILE A 150 -6.17 -0.91 -9.83
CA ILE A 150 -5.34 -1.83 -9.04
C ILE A 150 -6.15 -2.59 -8.00
N VAL A 151 -7.05 -1.91 -7.30
CA VAL A 151 -7.90 -2.57 -6.30
C VAL A 151 -8.88 -3.55 -6.96
N MET A 152 -9.45 -3.20 -8.12
CA MET A 152 -10.25 -4.14 -8.91
C MET A 152 -9.44 -5.36 -9.34
N ALA A 153 -8.19 -5.18 -9.77
CA ALA A 153 -7.31 -6.29 -10.10
C ALA A 153 -7.04 -7.21 -8.90
N GLN A 154 -6.89 -6.65 -7.69
CA GLN A 154 -6.74 -7.43 -6.46
C GLN A 154 -8.01 -8.24 -6.12
N VAL A 155 -9.21 -7.68 -6.36
CA VAL A 155 -10.49 -8.40 -6.21
C VAL A 155 -10.53 -9.59 -7.15
N TYR A 156 -10.26 -9.40 -8.45
CA TYR A 156 -10.23 -10.51 -9.41
C TYR A 156 -9.15 -11.54 -9.12
N LEU A 157 -7.98 -11.12 -8.64
CA LEU A 157 -6.92 -12.04 -8.20
C LEU A 157 -7.39 -12.93 -7.04
N LYS A 158 -8.12 -12.38 -6.06
CA LYS A 158 -8.72 -13.17 -4.98
C LYS A 158 -9.79 -14.15 -5.48
N GLN A 159 -10.55 -13.75 -6.51
CA GLN A 159 -11.49 -14.63 -7.20
C GLN A 159 -10.81 -15.63 -8.15
N ARG A 160 -9.48 -15.60 -8.27
CA ARG A 160 -8.68 -16.43 -9.19
C ARG A 160 -8.95 -16.18 -10.67
N ASP A 161 -9.54 -15.03 -11.02
CA ASP A 161 -9.67 -14.57 -12.39
C ASP A 161 -8.43 -13.76 -12.78
N ASN A 162 -7.38 -14.49 -13.17
CA ASN A 162 -6.11 -13.88 -13.58
C ASN A 162 -6.27 -13.00 -14.84
N ALA A 163 -7.21 -13.33 -15.73
CA ALA A 163 -7.38 -12.61 -16.99
C ALA A 163 -7.91 -11.19 -16.74
N GLN A 164 -8.95 -11.05 -15.93
CA GLN A 164 -9.46 -9.74 -15.52
C GLN A 164 -8.46 -8.98 -14.65
N ALA A 165 -7.78 -9.67 -13.73
CA ALA A 165 -6.75 -9.05 -12.90
C ALA A 165 -5.62 -8.42 -13.75
N ILE A 166 -5.13 -9.14 -14.77
CA ILE A 166 -4.13 -8.62 -15.73
C ILE A 166 -4.66 -7.38 -16.46
N ALA A 167 -5.89 -7.46 -17.00
CA ALA A 167 -6.47 -6.36 -17.78
C ALA A 167 -6.58 -5.06 -16.97
N PHE A 168 -7.04 -5.16 -15.71
CA PHE A 168 -7.14 -3.99 -14.83
C PHE A 168 -5.77 -3.46 -14.37
N CYS A 169 -4.81 -4.34 -14.07
CA CYS A 169 -3.42 -3.92 -13.81
C CYS A 169 -2.82 -3.14 -14.99
N GLN A 170 -3.01 -3.62 -16.22
CA GLN A 170 -2.50 -2.95 -17.42
C GLN A 170 -3.12 -1.56 -17.63
N LYS A 171 -4.43 -1.40 -17.36
CA LYS A 171 -5.10 -0.09 -17.40
C LYS A 171 -4.45 0.88 -16.40
N ALA A 172 -4.21 0.44 -15.16
CA ALA A 172 -3.58 1.27 -14.15
C ALA A 172 -2.14 1.67 -14.53
N ILE A 173 -1.33 0.70 -15.00
CA ILE A 173 0.06 0.95 -15.44
C ILE A 173 0.09 1.99 -16.56
N THR A 174 -0.82 1.87 -17.54
CA THR A 174 -0.90 2.81 -18.68
C THR A 174 -1.15 4.23 -18.20
N ILE A 175 -2.08 4.42 -17.26
CA ILE A 175 -2.37 5.74 -16.68
C ILE A 175 -1.16 6.27 -15.90
N PHE A 176 -0.61 5.50 -14.96
CA PHE A 176 0.52 5.97 -14.15
C PHE A 176 1.74 6.33 -14.99
N ARG A 177 2.07 5.51 -15.99
CA ARG A 177 3.16 5.83 -16.95
C ARG A 177 2.89 7.13 -17.69
N GLY A 178 1.70 7.30 -18.25
CA GLY A 178 1.34 8.52 -18.96
C GLY A 178 1.35 9.77 -18.07
N LEU A 179 1.05 9.65 -16.78
CA LEU A 179 1.16 10.75 -15.82
C LEU A 179 2.61 11.08 -15.48
N ILE A 180 3.48 10.08 -15.33
CA ILE A 180 4.91 10.27 -15.03
C ILE A 180 5.65 10.86 -16.24
N GLU A 181 5.33 10.40 -17.46
CA GLU A 181 5.95 10.88 -18.71
C GLU A 181 5.64 12.36 -18.99
N LYS A 182 4.54 12.90 -18.45
CA LYS A 182 4.20 14.34 -18.51
C LYS A 182 4.92 15.18 -17.43
N GLU A 183 6.08 14.72 -16.98
CA GLU A 183 6.93 15.34 -15.95
C GLU A 183 6.25 15.63 -14.62
N ASN A 184 5.23 14.84 -14.24
CA ASN A 184 4.69 14.96 -12.90
C ASN A 184 5.75 14.48 -11.88
N LYS A 185 6.22 15.40 -11.04
CA LYS A 185 7.24 15.15 -10.00
C LYS A 185 6.68 14.47 -8.74
N ASP A 186 5.40 14.09 -8.75
CA ASP A 186 4.77 13.38 -7.65
C ASP A 186 5.32 11.95 -7.54
N ILE A 187 6.12 11.75 -6.50
CA ILE A 187 6.71 10.47 -6.10
C ILE A 187 5.64 9.39 -5.85
N SER A 188 4.43 9.78 -5.44
CA SER A 188 3.32 8.86 -5.20
C SER A 188 2.93 8.08 -6.48
N LEU A 189 3.10 8.70 -7.66
CA LEU A 189 2.82 8.05 -8.94
C LEU A 189 3.82 6.93 -9.21
N GLN A 190 5.11 7.15 -8.94
CA GLN A 190 6.15 6.13 -9.05
C GLN A 190 5.88 4.98 -8.07
N TYR A 191 5.48 5.29 -6.84
CA TYR A 191 5.07 4.28 -5.87
C TYR A 191 3.92 3.41 -6.37
N HIS A 192 2.86 4.04 -6.89
CA HIS A 192 1.73 3.27 -7.42
C HIS A 192 2.11 2.46 -8.66
N LEU A 193 2.98 2.97 -9.52
CA LEU A 193 3.51 2.24 -10.66
C LEU A 193 4.32 0.99 -10.23
N GLY A 194 5.23 1.14 -9.25
CA GLY A 194 6.00 0.03 -8.70
C GLY A 194 5.09 -1.07 -8.13
N ASN A 195 4.09 -0.69 -7.33
CA ASN A 195 3.10 -1.65 -6.81
C ASN A 195 2.30 -2.33 -7.93
N SER A 196 1.97 -1.58 -8.99
CA SER A 196 1.23 -2.11 -10.14
C SER A 196 2.04 -3.19 -10.86
N TYR A 197 3.35 -2.97 -11.04
CA TYR A 197 4.27 -3.97 -11.59
C TYR A 197 4.43 -5.19 -10.68
N THR A 198 4.58 -4.99 -9.36
CA THR A 198 4.63 -6.10 -8.39
C THR A 198 3.37 -6.97 -8.47
N LEU A 199 2.18 -6.34 -8.47
CA LEU A 199 0.92 -7.07 -8.55
C LEU A 199 0.80 -7.85 -9.86
N LEU A 200 1.15 -7.23 -10.98
CA LEU A 200 1.11 -7.89 -12.28
C LEU A 200 2.07 -9.08 -12.36
N ALA A 201 3.26 -8.96 -11.77
CA ALA A 201 4.19 -10.07 -11.65
C ALA A 201 3.65 -11.23 -10.80
N ILE A 202 2.98 -10.93 -9.68
CA ILE A 202 2.31 -11.94 -8.85
C ILE A 202 1.24 -12.67 -9.66
N ILE A 203 0.42 -11.94 -10.43
CA ILE A 203 -0.64 -12.53 -11.25
C ILE A 203 -0.03 -13.46 -12.33
N TYR A 204 1.04 -13.04 -13.01
CA TYR A 204 1.72 -13.89 -13.99
C TYR A 204 2.39 -15.11 -13.37
N SER A 205 3.02 -14.96 -12.20
CA SER A 205 3.61 -16.05 -11.43
C SER A 205 2.55 -17.10 -11.05
N ASN A 206 1.39 -16.65 -10.57
CA ASN A 206 0.24 -17.52 -10.27
C ASN A 206 -0.33 -18.21 -11.52
N ALA A 207 -0.20 -17.58 -12.69
CA ALA A 207 -0.58 -18.17 -13.97
C ALA A 207 0.52 -19.08 -14.58
N GLY A 208 1.68 -19.21 -13.93
CA GLY A 208 2.82 -20.02 -14.39
C GLY A 208 3.72 -19.35 -15.42
N ASP A 209 3.47 -18.08 -15.78
CA ASP A 209 4.28 -17.32 -16.73
C ASP A 209 5.45 -16.63 -16.01
N ASN A 210 6.44 -17.42 -15.61
CA ASN A 210 7.62 -16.94 -14.86
C ASN A 210 8.43 -15.90 -15.65
N SER A 211 8.45 -15.98 -16.99
CA SER A 211 9.17 -15.01 -17.82
C SER A 211 8.54 -13.63 -17.73
N LYS A 212 7.21 -13.51 -17.86
CA LYS A 212 6.54 -12.22 -17.64
C LYS A 212 6.62 -11.77 -16.20
N ALA A 213 6.51 -12.69 -15.24
CA ALA A 213 6.69 -12.35 -13.82
C ALA A 213 8.07 -11.72 -13.56
N GLU A 214 9.15 -12.32 -14.09
CA GLU A 214 10.50 -11.76 -14.01
C GLU A 214 10.56 -10.35 -14.62
N ASN A 215 10.04 -10.15 -15.84
CA ASN A 215 10.08 -8.86 -16.51
C ASN A 215 9.41 -7.75 -15.67
N TYR A 216 8.23 -8.02 -15.12
CA TYR A 216 7.54 -7.05 -14.28
C TYR A 216 8.19 -6.88 -12.90
N LEU A 217 8.80 -7.92 -12.32
CA LEU A 217 9.61 -7.78 -11.11
C LEU A 217 10.83 -6.89 -11.33
N ARG A 218 11.49 -6.97 -12.48
CA ARG A 218 12.60 -6.07 -12.83
C ARG A 218 12.14 -4.62 -12.97
N LEU A 219 11.01 -4.38 -13.64
CA LEU A 219 10.42 -3.05 -13.72
C LEU A 219 10.09 -2.50 -12.34
N SER A 220 9.48 -3.32 -11.48
CA SER A 220 9.18 -2.93 -10.10
C SER A 220 10.46 -2.67 -9.29
N PHE A 221 11.46 -3.53 -9.39
CA PHE A 221 12.74 -3.40 -8.70
C PHE A 221 13.43 -2.08 -9.07
N ASN A 222 13.45 -1.72 -10.35
CA ASN A 222 14.05 -0.48 -10.82
C ASN A 222 13.34 0.75 -10.23
N VAL A 223 12.00 0.76 -10.21
CA VAL A 223 11.21 1.83 -9.58
C VAL A 223 11.57 1.97 -8.10
N TRP A 224 11.62 0.84 -7.38
CA TRP A 224 11.96 0.86 -5.95
C TRP A 224 13.40 1.30 -5.69
N ASN A 225 14.34 0.83 -6.50
CA ASN A 225 15.75 1.23 -6.42
C ASN A 225 15.93 2.74 -6.63
N GLU A 226 15.22 3.32 -7.61
CA GLU A 226 15.25 4.77 -7.82
C GLU A 226 14.68 5.53 -6.61
N LEU A 227 13.54 5.09 -6.07
CA LEU A 227 12.88 5.74 -4.94
C LEU A 227 13.73 5.70 -3.66
N VAL A 228 14.37 4.55 -3.42
CA VAL A 228 15.31 4.33 -2.32
C VAL A 228 16.56 5.20 -2.42
N ASN A 229 17.03 5.49 -3.64
CA ASN A 229 18.25 6.27 -3.85
C ASN A 229 18.01 7.78 -3.94
N LYS A 230 16.80 8.21 -4.34
CA LYS A 230 16.42 9.63 -4.39
C LYS A 230 15.99 10.18 -3.02
N ASN A 231 15.42 9.34 -2.16
CA ASN A 231 14.82 9.78 -0.90
C ASN A 231 15.61 9.31 0.32
N THR A 232 15.78 10.20 1.29
CA THR A 232 16.46 9.89 2.57
C THR A 232 15.58 9.12 3.54
N ASP A 233 14.24 9.14 3.37
CA ASP A 233 13.34 8.29 4.15
C ASP A 233 13.24 6.91 3.53
N TYR A 234 14.16 6.06 3.96
CA TYR A 234 14.32 4.68 3.50
C TYR A 234 13.18 3.77 3.96
N SER A 235 12.52 4.10 5.09
CA SER A 235 11.60 3.16 5.76
C SER A 235 10.41 2.77 4.89
N TYR A 236 9.86 3.74 4.15
CA TYR A 236 8.67 3.52 3.36
C TYR A 236 8.95 2.74 2.06
N TRP A 237 10.10 2.99 1.41
CA TRP A 237 10.47 2.35 0.14
C TRP A 237 11.17 1.00 0.35
N GLY A 238 12.00 0.87 1.39
CA GLY A 238 12.72 -0.35 1.76
C GLY A 238 11.79 -1.54 1.97
N ALA A 239 10.63 -1.30 2.60
CA ALA A 239 9.56 -2.27 2.79
C ALA A 239 8.94 -2.83 1.49
N LYS A 240 9.21 -2.19 0.33
CA LYS A 240 8.85 -2.72 -1.00
C LYS A 240 10.06 -3.21 -1.77
N TYR A 241 11.21 -2.56 -1.60
CA TYR A 241 12.44 -2.86 -2.34
C TYR A 241 12.98 -4.26 -2.02
N LEU A 242 13.22 -4.59 -0.75
CA LEU A 242 13.79 -5.88 -0.36
C LEU A 242 12.87 -7.07 -0.66
N PRO A 243 11.55 -6.99 -0.40
CA PRO A 243 10.66 -8.08 -0.79
C PRO A 243 10.60 -8.26 -2.31
N THR A 244 10.61 -7.19 -3.10
CA THR A 244 10.61 -7.28 -4.58
C THR A 244 11.88 -7.94 -5.08
N LEU A 245 13.04 -7.56 -4.53
CA LEU A 245 14.32 -8.22 -4.81
C LEU A 245 14.23 -9.72 -4.48
N ASN A 246 13.72 -10.07 -3.31
CA ASN A 246 13.61 -11.47 -2.91
C ASN A 246 12.74 -12.30 -3.86
N GLN A 247 11.61 -11.74 -4.30
CA GLN A 247 10.72 -12.36 -5.29
C GLN A 247 11.38 -12.49 -6.67
N LEU A 248 12.14 -11.46 -7.09
CA LEU A 248 12.92 -11.51 -8.32
C LEU A 248 13.99 -12.61 -8.26
N SER A 249 14.76 -12.67 -7.19
CA SER A 249 15.79 -13.70 -6.99
C SER A 249 15.20 -15.11 -6.99
N LEU A 250 14.03 -15.32 -6.34
CA LEU A 250 13.31 -16.59 -6.43
C LEU A 250 12.87 -16.93 -7.86
N CYS A 251 12.37 -15.95 -8.61
CA CYS A 251 11.95 -16.13 -10.00
C CYS A 251 13.14 -16.50 -10.91
N LEU A 252 14.31 -15.89 -10.68
CA LEU A 252 15.56 -16.19 -11.39
C LEU A 252 16.07 -17.60 -11.08
N ILE A 253 16.07 -18.00 -9.80
CA ILE A 253 16.46 -19.35 -9.38
C ILE A 253 15.58 -20.42 -10.04
N LYS A 254 14.26 -20.22 -10.08
CA LYS A 254 13.31 -21.12 -10.77
C LYS A 254 13.57 -21.26 -12.27
N GLN A 255 14.25 -20.29 -12.86
CA GLN A 255 14.64 -20.28 -14.27
C GLN A 255 16.10 -20.67 -14.49
N HIS A 256 16.76 -21.27 -13.48
CA HIS A 256 18.17 -21.67 -13.51
C HIS A 256 19.16 -20.50 -13.71
N LYS A 257 18.76 -19.27 -13.39
CA LYS A 257 19.59 -18.05 -13.40
C LYS A 257 20.14 -17.71 -12.01
N GLU A 258 20.64 -18.71 -11.29
CA GLU A 258 21.07 -18.54 -9.88
C GLU A 258 22.26 -17.59 -9.74
N ALA A 259 23.20 -17.61 -10.68
CA ALA A 259 24.35 -16.70 -10.68
C ALA A 259 23.90 -15.22 -10.71
N GLU A 260 22.92 -14.91 -11.55
CA GLU A 260 22.34 -13.56 -11.64
C GLU A 260 21.59 -13.18 -10.35
N ALA A 261 20.78 -14.10 -9.81
CA ALA A 261 20.09 -13.88 -8.55
C ALA A 261 21.07 -13.57 -7.40
N LYS A 262 22.19 -14.30 -7.36
CA LYS A 262 23.25 -14.11 -6.38
C LYS A 262 23.91 -12.74 -6.53
N GLU A 263 24.28 -12.37 -7.75
CA GLU A 263 24.93 -11.08 -8.03
C GLU A 263 24.02 -9.91 -7.62
N LEU A 264 22.75 -9.93 -8.04
CA LEU A 264 21.80 -8.87 -7.73
C LEU A 264 21.58 -8.73 -6.21
N THR A 265 21.37 -9.85 -5.51
CA THR A 265 21.18 -9.83 -4.05
C THR A 265 22.45 -9.35 -3.32
N GLN A 266 23.64 -9.76 -3.77
CA GLN A 266 24.91 -9.30 -3.19
C GLN A 266 25.12 -7.79 -3.35
N GLN A 267 24.80 -7.24 -4.53
CA GLN A 267 24.92 -5.80 -4.77
C GLN A 267 24.06 -5.00 -3.78
N VAL A 268 22.83 -5.45 -3.53
CA VAL A 268 21.93 -4.77 -2.58
C VAL A 268 22.41 -4.93 -1.13
N ILE A 269 22.90 -6.11 -0.73
CA ILE A 269 23.53 -6.31 0.59
C ILE A 269 24.64 -5.30 0.82
N LEU A 270 25.59 -5.18 -0.13
CA LEU A 270 26.70 -4.24 -0.03
C LEU A 270 26.24 -2.77 0.06
N GLU A 271 25.18 -2.41 -0.67
CA GLU A 271 24.62 -1.07 -0.63
C GLU A 271 24.04 -0.73 0.76
N TYR A 272 23.29 -1.66 1.36
CA TYR A 272 22.73 -1.48 2.71
C TYR A 272 23.82 -1.43 3.78
N GLU A 273 24.82 -2.33 3.72
CA GLU A 273 25.93 -2.32 4.67
C GLU A 273 26.70 -1.00 4.63
N ARG A 274 26.97 -0.48 3.43
CA ARG A 274 27.57 0.85 3.25
C ARG A 274 26.70 1.94 3.87
N LYS A 275 25.39 1.94 3.62
CA LYS A 275 24.45 2.94 4.18
C LYS A 275 24.38 2.88 5.71
N ILE A 276 24.48 1.69 6.30
CA ILE A 276 24.56 1.52 7.76
C ILE A 276 25.88 2.08 8.29
N ALA A 277 27.01 1.80 7.65
CA ALA A 277 28.32 2.34 8.04
C ALA A 277 28.36 3.87 7.96
N GLU A 278 27.64 4.47 7.01
CA GLU A 278 27.50 5.92 6.85
C GLU A 278 26.45 6.55 7.79
N ASN A 279 25.79 5.77 8.65
CA ASN A 279 24.65 6.20 9.49
C ASN A 279 23.52 6.86 8.69
N LYS A 280 23.29 6.42 7.45
CA LYS A 280 22.25 6.95 6.54
C LYS A 280 20.97 6.09 6.50
N LEU A 281 20.91 5.03 7.30
CA LEU A 281 19.77 4.12 7.34
C LEU A 281 18.91 4.39 8.58
N SER A 282 17.59 4.49 8.42
CA SER A 282 16.67 4.61 9.55
C SER A 282 16.61 3.32 10.38
N VAL A 283 16.19 3.41 11.64
CA VAL A 283 16.08 2.25 12.54
C VAL A 283 15.09 1.20 12.01
N VAL A 284 14.00 1.64 11.38
CA VAL A 284 13.02 0.76 10.73
C VAL A 284 13.66 0.03 9.56
N ALA A 285 14.31 0.76 8.64
CA ALA A 285 14.96 0.15 7.48
C ALA A 285 16.12 -0.80 7.86
N MET A 286 16.79 -0.54 8.98
CA MET A 286 17.80 -1.46 9.54
C MET A 286 17.17 -2.77 10.03
N SER A 287 15.99 -2.70 10.65
CA SER A 287 15.22 -3.88 11.07
C SER A 287 14.74 -4.68 9.85
N ASP A 288 14.20 -4.01 8.83
CA ASP A 288 13.76 -4.64 7.58
C ASP A 288 14.91 -5.36 6.87
N TYR A 289 16.08 -4.71 6.84
CA TYR A 289 17.29 -5.29 6.28
C TYR A 289 17.77 -6.53 7.05
N ALA A 290 17.71 -6.49 8.38
CA ALA A 290 18.03 -7.65 9.19
C ALA A 290 17.06 -8.82 8.93
N TRP A 291 15.77 -8.54 8.79
CA TRP A 291 14.79 -9.57 8.43
C TRP A 291 15.06 -10.13 7.02
N PHE A 292 15.45 -9.27 6.09
CA PHE A 292 15.88 -9.69 4.75
C PHE A 292 17.10 -10.63 4.82
N LEU A 293 18.14 -10.31 5.60
CA LEU A 293 19.31 -11.19 5.77
C LEU A 293 18.97 -12.58 6.32
N LEU A 294 17.86 -12.75 7.05
CA LEU A 294 17.38 -14.05 7.51
C LEU A 294 16.68 -14.85 6.41
N ASN A 295 16.04 -14.17 5.44
CA ASN A 295 15.07 -14.78 4.53
C ASN A 295 15.39 -14.56 3.03
N CYS A 296 16.50 -13.91 2.71
CA CYS A 296 16.85 -13.57 1.34
C CYS A 296 17.14 -14.81 0.49
N ASN A 297 17.08 -14.61 -0.82
CA ASN A 297 17.41 -15.58 -1.84
C ASN A 297 18.54 -15.03 -2.74
N PRO A 298 19.47 -15.89 -3.20
CA PRO A 298 19.59 -17.31 -2.86
C PRO A 298 19.93 -17.55 -1.37
N GLU A 299 19.55 -18.72 -0.85
CA GLU A 299 19.70 -19.05 0.58
C GLU A 299 21.16 -18.97 1.07
N SER A 300 22.10 -19.17 0.15
CA SER A 300 23.54 -19.06 0.38
C SER A 300 24.01 -17.67 0.80
N LEU A 301 23.17 -16.63 0.66
CA LEU A 301 23.46 -15.26 1.10
C LEU A 301 22.81 -14.91 2.45
N ARG A 302 22.04 -15.82 3.06
CA ARG A 302 21.46 -15.59 4.38
C ARG A 302 22.57 -15.47 5.41
N ASN A 303 22.43 -14.51 6.32
CA ASN A 303 23.44 -14.25 7.35
C ASN A 303 22.76 -13.91 8.68
N LYS A 304 22.59 -14.95 9.52
CA LYS A 304 21.93 -14.83 10.82
C LYS A 304 22.72 -13.97 11.80
N ASP A 305 24.05 -14.08 11.82
CA ASP A 305 24.88 -13.34 12.76
C ASP A 305 24.84 -11.84 12.46
N LEU A 306 24.89 -11.49 11.17
CA LEU A 306 24.78 -10.12 10.71
C LEU A 306 23.37 -9.55 10.96
N ALA A 307 22.32 -10.36 10.75
CA ALA A 307 20.96 -9.97 11.08
C ALA A 307 20.80 -9.64 12.58
N ILE A 308 21.31 -10.50 13.48
CA ILE A 308 21.28 -10.26 14.93
C ILE A 308 22.01 -8.96 15.28
N LYS A 309 23.22 -8.76 14.72
CA LYS A 309 23.99 -7.53 14.93
C LYS A 309 23.19 -6.28 14.58
N TYR A 310 22.51 -6.25 13.44
CA TYR A 310 21.74 -5.09 13.02
C TYR A 310 20.44 -4.90 13.80
N ILE A 311 19.78 -5.97 14.26
CA ILE A 311 18.64 -5.88 15.19
C ILE A 311 19.10 -5.28 16.53
N GLU A 312 20.22 -5.72 17.07
CA GLU A 312 20.76 -5.15 18.32
C GLU A 312 21.13 -3.67 18.16
N GLN A 313 21.75 -3.31 17.03
CA GLN A 313 22.08 -1.92 16.72
C GLN A 313 20.80 -1.06 16.60
N ALA A 314 19.78 -1.55 15.90
CA ALA A 314 18.48 -0.88 15.78
C ALA A 314 17.81 -0.68 17.16
N ASN A 315 17.82 -1.70 18.01
CA ASN A 315 17.26 -1.63 19.36
C ASN A 315 17.99 -0.62 20.25
N ARG A 316 19.32 -0.54 20.17
CA ARG A 316 20.11 0.46 20.92
C ARG A 316 19.75 1.88 20.49
N LEU A 317 19.57 2.11 19.18
CA LEU A 317 19.19 3.42 18.63
C LEU A 317 17.76 3.82 19.00
N ASN A 318 16.84 2.85 19.10
CA ASN A 318 15.46 3.10 19.56
C ASN A 318 15.36 3.45 21.05
N LEU A 319 16.25 2.93 21.90
CA LEU A 319 16.27 3.23 23.35
C LEU A 319 16.84 4.62 23.68
N THR A 320 17.46 5.29 22.70
CA THR A 320 18.08 6.62 22.86
C THR A 320 17.16 7.80 22.46
N PHE A 321 15.93 7.54 21.99
CA PHE A 321 14.91 8.54 21.63
C PHE A 321 13.66 8.43 22.51
#